data_AF-A0A1Z3MKZ0-F1
#
_entry.id   AF-A0A1Z3MKZ0-F1
#
_cell.length_a   1.000
_cell.length_b   1.000
_cell.length_c   1.000
_cell.angle_alpha   90.00
_cell.angle_beta   90.00
_cell.angle_gamma   90.00
#
_symmetry.space_group_name_H-M   'P 1'
#
loop_
_entity.id
_entity.type
_entity.pdbx_description
1 polymer ?
#
loop_
_entity_poly.entity_id
_entity_poly.type
_entity_poly.pdbx_seq_one_letter_code
_entity_poly.pdbx_strand_id
1 'polypeptide(L)'
;MSAGALVPASGGTEQPFTVNGRRWLYCWDTETKQHCYLDLDNDIPVWNRSFHPAWAPQFEHAQEELPQRIIKGPFIPSESFFF
;
A
#
# COMPACT_ATOMS: atom_id res chain seq x y z
N MET A 1 9.82 15.10 -7.16
CA MET A 1 9.64 13.63 -7.07
C MET A 1 8.74 13.27 -8.23
N SER A 2 9.22 12.48 -9.19
CA SER A 2 8.40 12.11 -10.35
C SER A 2 7.21 11.30 -9.84
N ALA A 3 5.98 11.61 -10.27
CA ALA A 3 4.81 10.72 -10.12
C ALA A 3 4.98 9.50 -11.07
N GLY A 4 6.15 8.89 -11.00
CA GLY A 4 6.72 8.02 -12.01
C GLY A 4 6.07 6.65 -11.93
N ALA A 5 5.21 6.38 -12.91
CA ALA A 5 4.78 5.05 -13.31
C ALA A 5 3.67 4.37 -12.47
N LEU A 6 2.75 5.16 -11.92
CA LEU A 6 1.40 4.69 -11.66
C LEU A 6 0.69 4.46 -12.99
N VAL A 7 0.36 3.20 -13.28
CA VAL A 7 -0.48 2.82 -14.41
C VAL A 7 -1.81 2.30 -13.91
N PRO A 8 -2.92 2.46 -14.65
CA PRO A 8 -4.15 1.79 -14.30
C PRO A 8 -3.88 0.29 -14.14
N ALA A 9 -4.48 -0.32 -13.12
CA ALA A 9 -4.39 -1.75 -12.93
C ALA A 9 -4.97 -2.52 -14.13
N SER A 10 -4.88 -3.86 -14.10
CA SER A 10 -5.41 -4.69 -15.18
C SER A 10 -4.75 -4.43 -16.56
N GLY A 11 -3.48 -4.01 -16.58
CA GLY A 11 -2.75 -3.75 -17.83
C GLY A 11 -3.15 -2.44 -18.52
N GLY A 12 -3.65 -1.46 -17.76
CA GLY A 12 -4.01 -0.14 -18.28
C GLY A 12 -5.49 0.02 -18.65
N THR A 13 -6.33 -0.99 -18.43
CA THR A 13 -7.76 -0.95 -18.78
C THR A 13 -8.67 -0.56 -17.62
N GLU A 14 -8.14 -0.49 -16.40
CA GLU A 14 -8.94 -0.14 -15.24
C GLU A 14 -9.64 1.20 -15.44
N GLN A 15 -10.95 1.22 -15.21
CA GLN A 15 -11.75 2.43 -15.37
C GLN A 15 -11.92 3.12 -14.02
N PRO A 16 -11.92 4.47 -14.01
CA PRO A 16 -12.30 5.22 -12.82
C PRO A 16 -13.71 4.86 -12.37
N PHE A 17 -13.92 4.81 -11.06
CA PHE A 17 -15.23 4.59 -10.47
C PHE A 17 -15.49 5.61 -9.35
N THR A 18 -16.77 5.91 -9.11
CA THR A 18 -17.15 6.95 -8.14
C THR A 18 -17.68 6.31 -6.87
N VAL A 19 -17.14 6.73 -5.72
CA VAL A 19 -17.60 6.33 -4.38
C VAL A 19 -17.68 7.55 -3.50
N ASN A 20 -18.82 7.75 -2.84
CA ASN A 20 -19.06 8.87 -1.92
C ASN A 20 -18.74 10.25 -2.54
N GLY A 21 -19.00 10.41 -3.84
CA GLY A 21 -18.74 11.65 -4.58
C GLY A 21 -17.29 11.89 -4.98
N ARG A 22 -16.36 10.97 -4.67
CA ARG A 22 -14.95 11.00 -5.09
C ARG A 22 -14.71 9.96 -6.19
N ARG A 23 -13.88 10.31 -7.16
CA ARG A 23 -13.46 9.44 -8.26
C ARG A 23 -12.15 8.75 -7.87
N TRP A 24 -12.20 7.43 -7.95
CA TRP A 24 -11.09 6.56 -7.60
C TRP A 24 -10.63 5.78 -8.82
N LEU A 25 -9.34 5.52 -8.89
CA LEU A 25 -8.73 4.63 -9.87
C LEU A 25 -7.85 3.61 -9.16
N TYR A 26 -8.03 2.33 -9.46
CA TYR A 26 -7.11 1.31 -8.99
C TYR A 26 -5.88 1.28 -9.90
N CYS A 27 -4.72 1.45 -9.29
CA CYS A 27 -3.45 1.63 -9.97
C CYS A 27 -2.43 0.58 -9.55
N TRP A 28 -1.47 0.35 -10.43
CA TRP A 28 -0.27 -0.43 -10.20
C TRP A 28 0.94 0.47 -10.35
N ASP A 29 1.78 0.50 -9.34
CA ASP A 29 3.08 1.14 -9.42
C ASP A 29 4.11 0.17 -10.01
N THR A 30 4.62 0.52 -11.19
CA THR A 30 5.62 -0.32 -11.85
C THR A 30 7.01 -0.23 -11.21
N GLU A 31 7.30 0.79 -10.41
CA GLU A 31 8.58 0.96 -9.73
C GLU A 31 8.63 0.11 -8.46
N THR A 32 7.68 0.32 -7.53
CA THR A 32 7.64 -0.42 -6.25
C THR A 32 6.99 -1.80 -6.35
N LYS A 33 6.33 -2.10 -7.48
CA LYS A 33 5.53 -3.32 -7.69
C LYS A 33 4.41 -3.46 -6.65
N GLN A 34 3.71 -2.36 -6.39
CA GLN A 34 2.61 -2.31 -5.42
C GLN A 34 1.32 -1.82 -6.06
N HIS A 35 0.20 -2.25 -5.49
CA HIS A 35 -1.12 -1.74 -5.85
C HIS A 35 -1.50 -0.57 -4.94
N CYS A 36 -2.22 0.39 -5.50
CA CYS A 36 -2.80 1.49 -4.74
C CYS A 36 -4.13 1.95 -5.33
N TYR A 37 -4.92 2.65 -4.54
CA TYR A 37 -6.07 3.41 -5.03
C TYR A 37 -5.68 4.88 -5.13
N LEU A 38 -5.79 5.46 -6.32
CA LEU A 38 -5.58 6.89 -6.55
C LEU A 38 -6.91 7.63 -6.46
N ASP A 39 -6.98 8.61 -5.57
CA ASP A 39 -8.04 9.62 -5.62
C ASP A 39 -7.73 10.61 -6.75
N LEU A 40 -8.56 10.61 -7.78
CA LEU A 40 -8.41 11.47 -8.95
C LEU A 40 -8.84 12.92 -8.71
N ASP A 41 -9.62 13.19 -7.66
CA ASP A 41 -10.08 14.54 -7.35
C ASP A 41 -9.11 15.29 -6.43
N ASN A 42 -8.37 14.56 -5.58
CA ASN A 42 -7.39 15.14 -4.66
C ASN A 42 -5.92 14.84 -5.02
N ASP A 43 -5.68 13.98 -6.01
CA ASP A 43 -4.33 13.53 -6.43
C ASP A 43 -3.56 12.82 -5.30
N ILE A 44 -4.26 11.99 -4.52
CA ILE A 44 -3.70 11.28 -3.36
C ILE A 44 -3.73 9.77 -3.59
N PRO A 45 -2.56 9.09 -3.62
CA PRO A 45 -2.50 7.64 -3.68
C PRO A 45 -2.58 7.01 -2.27
N VAL A 46 -3.45 6.01 -2.14
CA VAL A 46 -3.63 5.20 -0.93
C VAL A 46 -3.05 3.81 -1.16
N TRP A 47 -1.97 3.49 -0.45
CA TRP A 47 -1.16 2.28 -0.64
C TRP A 47 -1.54 1.12 0.30
N ASN A 48 -2.49 1.35 1.20
CA ASN A 48 -2.92 0.34 2.16
C ASN A 48 -3.64 -0.81 1.43
N ARG A 49 -3.15 -2.03 1.58
CA ARG A 49 -3.66 -3.20 0.85
C ARG A 49 -5.05 -3.64 1.29
N SER A 50 -5.46 -3.25 2.49
CA SER A 50 -6.79 -3.50 3.04
C SER A 50 -7.79 -2.40 2.71
N PHE A 51 -7.35 -1.29 2.11
CA PHE A 51 -8.23 -0.21 1.71
C PHE A 51 -9.04 -0.59 0.48
N HIS A 52 -10.34 -0.31 0.54
CA HIS A 52 -11.23 -0.27 -0.61
C HIS A 52 -12.22 0.88 -0.43
N PRO A 53 -12.34 1.83 -1.38
CA PRO A 53 -13.16 3.04 -1.20
C PRO A 53 -14.60 2.75 -0.78
N ALA A 54 -15.19 1.67 -1.29
CA ALA A 54 -16.60 1.32 -1.04
C ALA A 54 -16.85 0.42 0.18
N TRP A 55 -15.92 -0.47 0.53
CA TRP A 55 -16.18 -1.55 1.49
C TRP A 55 -15.28 -1.51 2.72
N ALA A 56 -14.16 -0.78 2.63
CA ALA A 56 -13.23 -0.62 3.73
C ALA A 56 -12.62 0.81 3.77
N PRO A 57 -13.45 1.87 3.79
CA PRO A 57 -12.98 3.25 3.76
C PRO A 57 -12.17 3.65 5.00
N GLN A 58 -12.33 2.94 6.13
CA GLN A 58 -11.60 3.19 7.37
C GLN A 58 -10.07 3.05 7.23
N PHE A 59 -9.59 2.37 6.18
CA PHE A 59 -8.17 2.17 5.96
C PHE A 59 -7.51 3.25 5.08
N GLU A 60 -8.25 4.27 4.62
CA GLU A 60 -7.73 5.35 3.77
C GLU A 60 -6.49 6.03 4.37
N HIS A 61 -6.54 6.30 5.67
CA HIS A 61 -5.46 6.95 6.43
C HIS A 61 -4.80 6.01 7.44
N ALA A 62 -5.15 4.73 7.42
CA ALA A 62 -4.57 3.77 8.35
C ALA A 62 -3.16 3.42 7.88
N GLN A 63 -2.19 3.56 8.78
CA GLN A 63 -0.86 3.03 8.56
C GLN A 63 -0.94 1.50 8.58
N GLU A 64 -0.41 0.84 7.54
CA GLU A 64 -0.36 -0.61 7.50
C GLU A 64 0.56 -1.09 8.64
N GLU A 65 0.00 -1.71 9.67
CA GLU A 65 0.77 -2.36 10.72
C GLU A 65 1.42 -3.60 10.09
N LEU A 66 2.69 -3.47 9.69
CA LEU A 66 3.47 -4.60 9.24
C LEU A 66 3.39 -5.69 10.32
N PRO A 67 3.03 -6.94 9.98
CA PRO A 67 2.98 -7.99 10.97
C PRO A 67 4.34 -8.05 11.63
N GLN A 68 4.38 -7.85 12.95
CA GLN A 68 5.60 -8.02 13.72
C GLN A 68 6.10 -9.43 13.43
N ARG A 69 7.19 -9.51 12.67
CA ARG A 69 7.82 -10.78 12.36
C ARG A 69 8.21 -11.35 13.71
N ILE A 70 7.45 -12.32 14.20
CA ILE A 70 7.78 -13.00 15.46
C ILE A 70 9.08 -13.72 15.16
N ILE A 71 10.21 -13.10 15.52
CA ILE A 71 11.50 -13.78 15.53
C ILE A 71 11.41 -14.77 16.69
N LYS A 72 10.86 -15.95 16.44
CA LYS A 72 11.05 -17.12 17.31
C LYS A 72 12.46 -17.62 17.09
N GLY A 73 13.43 -16.92 17.66
CA GLY A 73 14.81 -17.36 17.78
C GLY A 73 15.39 -16.79 19.06
N PRO A 74 16.04 -17.59 19.92
CA PRO A 74 16.71 -17.04 21.08
C PRO A 74 17.84 -16.13 20.58
N PHE A 75 17.77 -14.85 20.95
CA PHE A 75 18.91 -13.96 20.86
C PHE A 75 19.97 -14.48 21.83
N ILE A 76 20.98 -15.19 21.32
CA ILE A 76 22.19 -15.52 22.06
C ILE A 76 23.17 -14.37 21.78
N PRO A 77 23.40 -13.44 22.72
CA PRO A 77 24.47 -12.46 22.57
C PRO A 77 25.80 -13.21 22.49
N SER A 78 26.59 -12.93 21.46
CA SER A 78 27.92 -13.48 21.24
C SER A 78 28.96 -12.79 22.12
N GLU A 79 28.76 -12.81 23.44
CA GLU A 79 29.76 -12.40 24.42
C GLU A 79 29.84 -13.46 25.51
N SER A 80 31.07 -13.88 25.83
CA SER A 80 31.48 -15.04 26.66
C SER A 80 31.56 -16.33 25.82
N PHE A 81 32.71 -16.86 25.42
CA PHE A 81 33.91 -17.11 26.22
C PHE A 81 35.19 -16.89 25.40
N PHE A 82 36.04 -15.97 25.87
CA PHE A 82 37.48 -16.02 25.67
C PHE A 82 38.09 -16.69 26.91
N PHE A 83 38.98 -17.66 26.65
CA PHE A 83 39.84 -18.45 27.56
C PHE A 83 39.18 -19.61 28.33
#